data_AF-A0A535SPQ0-F1
#
_entry.id   AF-A0A535SPQ0-F1
#
_cell.length_a   1.000
_cell.length_b   1.000
_cell.length_c   1.000
_cell.angle_alpha   90.00
_cell.angle_beta   90.00
_cell.angle_gamma   90.00
#
_symmetry.space_group_name_H-M   'P 1'
#
loop_
_entity.id
_entity.type
_entity.pdbx_description
1 polymer ?
#
loop_
_entity_poly.entity_id
_entity_poly.type
_entity_poly.pdbx_seq_one_letter_code
_entity_poly.pdbx_strand_id
1 'polypeptide(L)' 'MPDSNKESTIKKTFGDFAPKLVALTDDVLFGDVWERKELTPRERSLITIAALITGGN' A
#
# COMPACT_ATOMS: atom_id res chain seq x y z
N MET A 1 1.93 13.22 13.82
CA MET A 1 2.35 14.19 12.78
C MET A 1 2.96 13.37 11.65
N PRO A 2 2.49 13.45 10.39
CA PRO A 2 3.21 12.80 9.31
C PRO A 2 4.50 13.58 9.04
N ASP A 3 5.64 12.91 9.15
CA ASP A 3 6.97 13.49 8.92
C ASP A 3 7.09 13.95 7.45
N SER A 4 7.21 15.26 7.25
CA SER A 4 7.23 15.93 5.93
C SER A 4 8.55 15.81 5.15
N ASN A 5 9.42 14.82 5.44
CA ASN A 5 10.74 14.71 4.78
C ASN A 5 11.33 13.29 4.70
N LYS A 6 10.50 12.26 4.52
CA LYS A 6 11.01 10.91 4.19
C LYS A 6 10.33 10.45 2.91
N GLU A 7 11.06 10.46 1.80
CA GLU A 7 10.60 9.79 0.59
C GLU A 7 10.16 8.35 0.92
N SER A 8 8.99 7.94 0.43
CA SER A 8 8.43 6.61 0.69
C SER A 8 9.44 5.54 0.28
N THR A 9 9.56 4.47 1.07
CA THR A 9 10.54 3.39 0.81
C THR A 9 10.37 2.85 -0.61
N ILE A 10 9.13 2.78 -1.11
CA ILE A 10 8.80 2.38 -2.47
C ILE A 10 9.33 3.37 -3.52
N LYS A 11 9.29 4.68 -3.27
CA LYS A 11 9.90 5.68 -4.16
C LYS A 11 11.42 5.51 -4.27
N LYS A 12 12.11 5.18 -3.18
CA LYS A 12 13.57 4.95 -3.20
C LYS A 12 13.96 3.67 -3.93
N THR A 13 13.14 2.63 -3.84
CA THR A 13 13.45 1.31 -4.42
C THR A 13 12.96 1.16 -5.86
N PHE A 14 11.84 1.80 -6.22
CA PHE A 14 11.17 1.60 -7.50
C PHE A 14 10.95 2.91 -8.29
N GLY A 15 11.33 4.07 -7.75
CA GLY A 15 11.05 5.38 -8.36
C GLY A 15 11.59 5.55 -9.77
N ASP A 16 12.82 5.08 -10.02
CA ASP A 16 13.49 5.28 -11.31
C ASP A 16 13.01 4.28 -12.39
N PHE A 17 12.61 3.07 -11.97
CA PHE A 17 12.21 1.99 -12.88
C PHE A 17 10.70 1.93 -13.12
N ALA A 18 9.89 2.16 -12.08
CA ALA A 18 8.44 2.01 -12.10
C ALA A 18 7.74 3.18 -11.36
N PRO A 19 7.88 4.43 -11.85
CA PRO A 19 7.31 5.61 -11.19
C PRO A 19 5.79 5.55 -11.03
N LYS A 20 5.08 4.90 -11.97
CA LYS A 20 3.63 4.74 -11.85
C LYS A 20 3.23 3.77 -10.74
N LEU A 21 4.04 2.74 -10.46
CA LEU A 21 3.81 1.82 -9.35
C LEU A 21 3.92 2.56 -8.01
N VAL A 22 4.91 3.45 -7.88
CA VAL A 22 5.06 4.31 -6.70
C VAL A 22 3.80 5.15 -6.48
N ALA A 23 3.35 5.85 -7.51
CA ALA A 23 2.14 6.68 -7.43
C ALA A 23 0.88 5.86 -7.07
N LEU A 24 0.69 4.68 -7.67
CA LEU A 24 -0.44 3.81 -7.34
C LEU A 24 -0.38 3.28 -5.91
N THR A 25 0.83 2.98 -5.42
CA THR A 25 1.03 2.48 -4.05
C THR A 25 0.71 3.56 -3.03
N ASP A 26 1.24 4.76 -3.22
CA ASP A 26 1.07 5.87 -2.28
C ASP A 26 -0.35 6.45 -2.36
N ASP A 27 -0.86 6.75 -3.56
CA ASP A 27 -2.12 7.49 -3.72
C ASP A 27 -3.35 6.59 -3.66
N VAL A 28 -3.29 5.40 -4.27
CA VAL A 28 -4.47 4.54 -4.43
C VAL A 28 -4.51 3.47 -3.36
N LEU A 29 -3.44 2.68 -3.20
CA LEU A 29 -3.43 1.58 -2.24
C LEU A 29 -3.50 2.12 -0.81
N PHE A 30 -2.53 2.95 -0.40
CA PHE A 30 -2.48 3.47 0.96
C PHE A 30 -3.28 4.76 1.15
N GLY A 31 -3.41 5.61 0.12
CA GLY A 31 -4.14 6.87 0.20
C GLY A 31 -5.66 6.78 0.07
N ASP A 32 -6.20 5.72 -0.55
CA ASP A 32 -7.65 5.49 -0.67
C ASP A 32 -8.05 4.13 -0.09
N VAL A 33 -7.64 3.03 -0.72
CA VAL A 33 -8.18 1.69 -0.45
C VAL A 33 -8.00 1.26 1.01
N TRP A 34 -6.83 1.52 1.59
CA TRP A 34 -6.54 1.22 3.01
C TRP A 34 -7.20 2.18 4.00
N GLU A 35 -7.74 3.32 3.57
CA GLU A 35 -8.39 4.34 4.42
C GLU A 35 -9.92 4.31 4.36
N ARG A 36 -10.50 3.38 3.58
CA ARG A 36 -11.94 3.16 3.50
C ARG A 36 -12.55 2.84 4.88
N LYS A 37 -13.86 2.70 5.05
CA LYS A 37 -14.48 2.56 6.41
C LYS A 37 -15.29 1.29 6.62
N GLU A 38 -15.53 0.55 5.56
CA GLU A 38 -16.38 -0.63 5.52
C GLU A 38 -15.77 -1.81 6.29
N LEU A 39 -14.44 -1.85 6.40
CA LEU A 39 -13.70 -2.87 7.16
C LEU A 39 -12.84 -2.22 8.22
N THR A 40 -12.59 -2.89 9.33
CA THR A 40 -11.56 -2.46 10.29
C THR A 40 -10.15 -2.70 9.74
N PRO A 41 -9.11 -2.03 10.28
CA PRO A 41 -7.72 -2.31 9.89
C PRO A 41 -7.33 -3.79 10.07
N ARG A 42 -7.89 -4.47 11.09
CA ARG A 42 -7.67 -5.89 11.34
C ARG A 42 -8.24 -6.77 10.23
N GLU A 43 -9.47 -6.51 9.81
CA GLU A 43 -10.15 -7.29 8.77
C GLU A 43 -9.46 -7.13 7.42
N ARG A 44 -8.98 -5.93 7.08
CA ARG A 44 -8.20 -5.70 5.86
C ARG A 44 -6.92 -6.52 5.83
N SER A 45 -6.16 -6.52 6.94
CA SER A 45 -4.95 -7.33 7.06
C SER A 45 -5.27 -8.81 6.93
N LEU A 46 -6.33 -9.29 7.59
CA LEU A 46 -6.72 -10.70 7.53
C LEU A 46 -7.07 -11.14 6.11
N ILE A 47 -7.89 -10.36 5.39
CA ILE A 47 -8.28 -10.67 4.01
C ILE A 47 -7.07 -10.63 3.07
N THR A 48 -6.19 -9.64 3.23
CA THR A 48 -4.96 -9.53 2.42
C THR A 48 -4.08 -10.76 2.62
N ILE A 49 -3.86 -11.19 3.86
CA ILE A 49 -3.07 -12.39 4.17
C ILE A 49 -3.74 -13.64 3.60
N ALA A 50 -5.05 -13.80 3.78
CA ALA A 50 -5.79 -14.93 3.24
C ALA A 50 -5.70 -15.00 1.70
N ALA A 51 -5.77 -13.86 1.02
CA ALA A 51 -5.60 -13.75 -0.42
C ALA A 51 -4.18 -14.12 -0.86
N LEU A 52 -3.15 -13.67 -0.12
CA LEU A 52 -1.74 -14.03 -0.40
C LEU A 52 -1.48 -15.52 -0.20
N ILE A 53 -2.04 -16.13 0.85
CA ILE A 53 -1.91 -17.57 1.11
C ILE A 53 -2.60 -18.37 0.00
N THR A 54 -3.81 -17.98 -0.38
CA THR A 54 -4.62 -18.71 -1.37
C THR A 54 -4.09 -18.52 -2.79
N GLY A 55 -3.61 -17.31 -3.11
CA GLY A 55 -3.07 -16.95 -4.41
C GLY A 55 -1.63 -17.41 -4.65
N GLY A 56 -1.06 -18.20 -3.73
CA GLY A 56 0.35 -18.61 -3.67
C GLY A 56 1.01 -18.77 -5.05
N ASN A 57 1.85 -17.79 -5.39
CA ASN A 57 2.82 -17.82 -6.46
C ASN A 57 4.22 -17.93 -5.85
#